data_AF-X1BQ64-F1
#
_entry.id   AF-X1BQ64-F1
#
_cell.length_a   1.000
_cell.length_b   1.000
_cell.length_c   1.000
_cell.angle_alpha   90.00
_cell.angle_beta   90.00
_cell.angle_gamma   90.00
#
_symmetry.space_group_name_H-M   'P 1'
#
loop_
_entity.id
_entity.type
_entity.pdbx_description
1 polymer ?
#
loop_
_entity_poly.entity_id
_entity_poly.type
_entity_poly.pdbx_seq_one_letter_code
_entity_poly.pdbx_strand_id
1 'polypeptide(L)'
;MIAEEIETDLLERAKSEEKAYNWVEAANLYKSIIKLYLDNELIKKAAETYKRLGYVYSRAAETAEIAEEYLERYKNCVNAYKDAAKNYKQNGNRAEELECMAEALYFNGFIGYSHVEVRDFFSKSYDLFIKSSEIYSKEDDQEG
;
A
#
# COMPACT_ATOMS: atom_id res chain seq x y z
N MET A 1 -3.04 7.06 26.50
CA MET A 1 -3.12 5.81 27.29
C MET A 1 -4.07 4.78 26.67
N ILE A 2 -5.41 4.83 26.84
CA ILE A 2 -6.30 3.79 26.27
C ILE A 2 -6.21 3.69 24.73
N ALA A 3 -6.17 4.82 24.02
CA ALA A 3 -6.09 4.82 22.55
C ALA A 3 -4.75 4.28 22.01
N GLU A 4 -3.65 4.51 22.73
CA GLU A 4 -2.31 4.02 22.35
C GLU A 4 -2.16 2.52 22.64
N GLU A 5 -2.76 2.03 23.71
CA GLU A 5 -2.81 0.59 24.01
C GLU A 5 -3.64 -0.17 22.95
N ILE A 6 -4.79 0.39 22.54
CA ILE A 6 -5.61 -0.16 21.46
C ILE A 6 -4.87 -0.13 20.12
N GLU A 7 -4.20 0.97 19.77
CA GLU A 7 -3.35 1.07 18.59
C GLU A 7 -2.29 -0.05 18.59
N THR A 8 -1.60 -0.21 19.71
CA THR A 8 -0.51 -1.18 19.85
C THR A 8 -1.01 -2.62 19.70
N ASP A 9 -2.08 -3.00 20.40
CA ASP A 9 -2.67 -4.34 20.31
C ASP A 9 -3.11 -4.67 18.87
N LEU A 10 -3.81 -3.75 18.22
CA LEU A 10 -4.26 -3.94 16.84
C LEU A 10 -3.08 -4.12 15.88
N LEU A 11 -2.02 -3.32 16.03
CA LEU A 11 -0.84 -3.39 15.17
C LEU A 11 -0.06 -4.68 15.37
N GLU A 12 0.11 -5.14 16.61
CA GLU A 12 0.77 -6.42 16.92
C GLU A 12 -0.01 -7.60 16.34
N ARG A 13 -1.34 -7.58 16.50
CA ARG A 13 -2.22 -8.59 15.90
C ARG A 13 -2.16 -8.58 14.38
N ALA A 14 -2.24 -7.40 13.74
CA ALA A 14 -2.13 -7.29 12.28
C ALA A 14 -0.83 -7.90 11.76
N LYS A 15 0.30 -7.60 12.42
CA LYS A 15 1.61 -8.16 12.10
C LYS A 15 1.70 -9.66 12.36
N SER A 16 1.03 -10.17 13.40
CA SER A 16 0.99 -11.60 13.68
C SER A 16 0.21 -12.37 12.61
N GLU A 17 -0.97 -11.88 12.23
CA GLU A 17 -1.78 -12.47 11.16
C GLU A 17 -1.04 -12.43 9.81
N GLU A 18 -0.34 -11.33 9.54
CA GLU A 18 0.49 -11.21 8.35
C GLU A 18 1.63 -12.25 8.33
N LYS A 19 2.35 -12.43 9.44
CA LYS A 19 3.39 -13.46 9.57
C LYS A 19 2.84 -14.88 9.47
N ALA A 20 1.58 -15.08 9.87
CA ALA A 20 0.87 -16.34 9.77
C ALA A 20 0.25 -16.59 8.37
N TYR A 21 0.47 -15.69 7.40
CA TYR A 21 -0.11 -15.74 6.05
C TYR A 21 -1.64 -15.60 6.01
N ASN A 22 -2.25 -15.13 7.11
CA ASN A 22 -3.69 -14.86 7.22
C ASN A 22 -4.02 -13.49 6.62
N TRP A 23 -3.80 -13.35 5.31
CA TRP A 23 -3.80 -12.06 4.61
C TRP A 23 -5.10 -11.27 4.74
N VAL A 24 -6.25 -11.96 4.65
CA VAL A 24 -7.56 -11.30 4.75
C VAL A 24 -7.77 -10.69 6.13
N GLU A 25 -7.39 -11.41 7.19
CA GLU A 25 -7.52 -10.92 8.56
C GLU A 25 -6.54 -9.79 8.84
N ALA A 26 -5.28 -9.91 8.39
CA ALA A 26 -4.32 -8.82 8.46
C ALA A 26 -4.83 -7.54 7.78
N ALA A 27 -5.47 -7.66 6.60
CA ALA A 27 -6.06 -6.51 5.91
C ALA A 27 -7.20 -5.85 6.69
N ASN A 28 -8.06 -6.64 7.35
CA ASN A 28 -9.14 -6.11 8.18
C ASN A 28 -8.61 -5.33 9.39
N LEU A 29 -7.55 -5.83 10.02
CA LEU A 29 -6.88 -5.16 11.14
C LEU A 29 -6.21 -3.86 10.67
N TYR A 30 -5.46 -3.88 9.57
CA TYR A 30 -4.86 -2.67 9.02
C TYR A 30 -5.90 -1.60 8.63
N LYS A 31 -7.06 -1.98 8.07
CA LYS A 31 -8.18 -1.04 7.84
C LYS A 31 -8.66 -0.37 9.13
N SER A 32 -8.75 -1.13 10.22
CA SER A 32 -9.18 -0.60 11.52
C SER A 32 -8.15 0.38 12.09
N ILE A 33 -6.86 0.06 11.96
CA ILE A 33 -5.74 0.93 12.35
C ILE A 33 -5.73 2.22 11.53
N ILE A 34 -5.93 2.14 10.21
CA ILE A 34 -6.01 3.31 9.33
C ILE A 34 -7.11 4.25 9.78
N LYS A 35 -8.31 3.72 10.07
CA LYS A 35 -9.42 4.54 10.57
C LYS A 35 -9.03 5.26 11.86
N LEU A 36 -8.43 4.54 12.82
CA LEU A 36 -7.94 5.13 14.06
C LEU A 36 -6.93 6.26 13.80
N TYR A 37 -5.98 6.07 12.88
CA TYR A 37 -5.00 7.12 12.54
C TYR A 37 -5.64 8.33 11.89
N LEU A 38 -6.59 8.13 10.97
CA LEU A 38 -7.30 9.24 10.33
C LEU A 38 -8.16 10.02 11.32
N ASP A 39 -8.86 9.34 12.22
CA ASP A 39 -9.68 9.96 13.27
C ASP A 39 -8.84 10.82 14.25
N ASN A 40 -7.52 10.54 14.34
CA ASN A 40 -6.57 11.28 15.17
C ASN A 40 -5.60 12.17 14.36
N GLU A 41 -5.90 12.42 13.08
CA GLU A 41 -5.09 13.27 12.18
C GLU A 41 -3.62 12.80 12.01
N LEU A 42 -3.34 11.52 12.25
CA LEU A 42 -2.01 10.90 12.13
C LEU A 42 -1.73 10.49 10.67
N ILE A 43 -1.72 11.47 9.76
CA ILE A 43 -1.69 11.25 8.30
C ILE A 43 -0.47 10.44 7.84
N LYS A 44 0.71 10.68 8.44
CA LYS A 44 1.93 9.92 8.10
C LYS A 44 1.79 8.42 8.43
N LYS A 45 1.34 8.10 9.64
CA LYS A 45 1.11 6.70 10.06
C LYS A 45 0.01 6.05 9.20
N ALA A 46 -1.04 6.80 8.84
CA ALA A 46 -2.06 6.32 7.93
C ALA A 46 -1.48 5.98 6.55
N ALA A 47 -0.61 6.82 5.99
CA ALA A 47 0.04 6.57 4.69
C ALA A 47 0.87 5.27 4.70
N GLU A 48 1.72 5.09 5.71
CA GLU A 48 2.53 3.89 5.89
C GLU A 48 1.66 2.63 6.02
N THR A 49 0.54 2.75 6.74
CA THR A 49 -0.39 1.64 6.95
C THR A 49 -1.20 1.33 5.69
N TYR A 50 -1.59 2.33 4.90
CA TYR A 50 -2.19 2.14 3.57
C TYR A 50 -1.22 1.42 2.63
N LYS A 51 0.07 1.79 2.62
CA LYS A 51 1.10 1.10 1.83
C LYS A 51 1.19 -0.38 2.24
N ARG A 52 1.19 -0.67 3.55
CA ARG A 52 1.18 -2.05 4.06
C ARG A 52 -0.11 -2.80 3.71
N LEU A 53 -1.26 -2.13 3.77
CA LEU A 53 -2.55 -2.70 3.37
C LEU A 53 -2.57 -3.07 1.88
N GLY A 54 -1.97 -2.24 1.01
CA GLY A 54 -1.79 -2.54 -0.41
C GLY A 54 -1.01 -3.85 -0.62
N TYR A 55 0.13 -3.98 0.06
CA TYR A 55 0.92 -5.21 0.06
C TYR A 55 0.11 -6.42 0.54
N VAL A 56 -0.58 -6.32 1.67
CA VAL A 56 -1.37 -7.46 2.19
C VAL A 56 -2.50 -7.84 1.23
N TYR A 57 -3.14 -6.87 0.57
CA TYR A 57 -4.15 -7.19 -0.43
C TYR A 57 -3.61 -7.90 -1.67
N SER A 58 -2.41 -7.55 -2.14
CA SER A 58 -1.79 -8.28 -3.26
C SER A 58 -1.50 -9.73 -2.86
N ARG A 59 -0.98 -9.96 -1.65
CA ARG A 59 -0.78 -11.32 -1.11
C ARG A 59 -2.09 -12.09 -0.94
N ALA A 60 -3.15 -11.43 -0.47
CA ALA A 60 -4.47 -12.04 -0.38
C ALA A 60 -5.04 -12.39 -1.76
N ALA A 61 -4.78 -11.58 -2.79
CA ALA A 61 -5.23 -11.87 -4.16
C ALA A 61 -4.57 -13.15 -4.70
N GLU A 62 -3.28 -13.35 -4.42
CA GLU A 62 -2.54 -14.56 -4.81
C GLU A 62 -3.07 -15.85 -4.16
N THR A 63 -3.80 -15.74 -3.04
CA THR A 63 -4.43 -16.87 -2.36
C THR A 63 -5.94 -16.97 -2.61
N ALA A 64 -6.48 -16.26 -3.60
CA ALA A 64 -7.90 -16.34 -3.96
C ALA A 64 -8.21 -17.65 -4.68
N GLU A 65 -9.33 -18.29 -4.32
CA GLU A 65 -9.77 -19.55 -4.95
C GLU A 65 -10.62 -19.31 -6.21
N ILE A 66 -11.20 -18.11 -6.33
CA ILE A 66 -12.07 -17.73 -7.45
C ILE A 66 -11.66 -16.38 -8.05
N ALA A 67 -12.00 -16.21 -9.34
CA ALA A 67 -11.60 -15.04 -10.12
C ALA A 67 -12.18 -13.73 -9.56
N GLU A 68 -13.39 -13.77 -9.01
CA GLU A 68 -14.06 -12.61 -8.43
C GLU A 68 -13.28 -12.07 -7.24
N GLU A 69 -12.85 -12.94 -6.32
CA GLU A 69 -12.03 -12.58 -5.16
C GLU A 69 -10.66 -12.05 -5.58
N TYR A 70 -10.02 -12.70 -6.56
CA TYR A 70 -8.74 -12.26 -7.12
C TYR A 70 -8.82 -10.82 -7.63
N LEU A 71 -9.83 -10.52 -8.47
CA LEU A 71 -10.04 -9.20 -9.05
C LEU A 71 -10.41 -8.16 -7.99
N GLU A 72 -11.25 -8.51 -7.02
CA GLU A 72 -11.65 -7.60 -5.94
C GLU A 72 -10.44 -7.25 -5.05
N ARG A 73 -9.63 -8.25 -4.68
CA ARG A 73 -8.45 -8.04 -3.83
C ARG A 73 -7.40 -7.18 -4.52
N TYR A 74 -7.16 -7.36 -5.83
CA TYR A 74 -6.27 -6.44 -6.56
C TYR A 74 -6.85 -5.03 -6.70
N LYS A 75 -8.16 -4.87 -6.90
CA LYS A 75 -8.78 -3.53 -6.87
C LYS A 75 -8.57 -2.85 -5.51
N ASN A 76 -8.73 -3.59 -4.42
CA ASN A 76 -8.49 -3.10 -3.07
C ASN A 76 -7.02 -2.75 -2.83
N CYS A 77 -6.08 -3.56 -3.34
CA CYS A 77 -4.64 -3.27 -3.35
C CYS A 77 -4.34 -1.93 -4.04
N VAL A 78 -4.81 -1.75 -5.28
CA VAL A 78 -4.61 -0.53 -6.07
C VAL A 78 -5.17 0.70 -5.34
N ASN A 79 -6.35 0.58 -4.74
CA ASN A 79 -6.96 1.68 -4.00
C ASN A 79 -6.14 2.05 -2.75
N ALA A 80 -5.67 1.05 -1.99
CA ALA A 80 -4.84 1.29 -0.81
C ALA A 80 -3.54 2.02 -1.16
N TYR A 81 -2.84 1.62 -2.24
CA TYR A 81 -1.66 2.34 -2.70
C TYR A 81 -1.96 3.77 -3.19
N LYS A 82 -3.10 4.00 -3.86
CA LYS A 82 -3.53 5.36 -4.24
C LYS A 82 -3.78 6.24 -3.02
N ASP A 83 -4.41 5.70 -1.98
CA ASP A 83 -4.65 6.41 -0.73
C ASP A 83 -3.33 6.71 0.01
N ALA A 84 -2.39 5.75 0.03
CA ALA A 84 -1.04 5.98 0.55
C ALA A 84 -0.35 7.13 -0.20
N ALA A 85 -0.33 7.09 -1.53
CA ALA A 85 0.28 8.12 -2.36
C ALA A 85 -0.32 9.50 -2.10
N LYS A 86 -1.65 9.60 -1.98
CA LYS A 86 -2.34 10.85 -1.65
C LYS A 86 -1.86 11.43 -0.31
N ASN A 87 -1.72 10.59 0.72
CA ASN A 87 -1.28 11.03 2.04
C ASN A 87 0.22 11.39 2.05
N TYR A 88 1.08 10.64 1.36
CA TYR A 88 2.50 10.98 1.21
C TYR A 88 2.71 12.31 0.49
N LYS A 89 1.92 12.57 -0.55
CA LYS A 89 1.89 13.87 -1.24
C LYS A 89 1.56 15.03 -0.29
N GLN A 90 0.56 14.85 0.58
CA GLN A 90 0.17 15.87 1.56
C GLN A 90 1.30 16.14 2.58
N ASN A 91 2.06 15.10 2.92
CA ASN A 91 3.20 15.20 3.84
C ASN A 91 4.51 15.64 3.16
N GLY A 92 4.51 15.90 1.84
CA GLY A 92 5.69 16.30 1.08
C GLY A 92 6.70 15.18 0.82
N ASN A 93 6.38 13.92 1.13
CA ASN A 93 7.27 12.79 0.86
C ASN A 93 7.10 12.32 -0.59
N ARG A 94 7.88 12.93 -1.49
CA ARG A 94 7.76 12.70 -2.93
C ARG A 94 8.23 11.31 -3.36
N ALA A 95 9.25 10.74 -2.71
CA ALA A 95 9.73 9.40 -3.03
C ALA A 95 8.63 8.37 -2.77
N GLU A 96 8.10 8.34 -1.56
CA GLU A 96 7.02 7.43 -1.17
C GLU A 96 5.72 7.64 -1.96
N GLU A 97 5.38 8.88 -2.32
CA GLU A 97 4.26 9.16 -3.23
C GLU A 97 4.45 8.44 -4.58
N LEU A 98 5.63 8.60 -5.19
CA LEU A 98 5.96 8.02 -6.49
C LEU A 98 6.01 6.50 -6.43
N GLU A 99 6.59 5.93 -5.38
CA GLU A 99 6.64 4.49 -5.14
C GLU A 99 5.23 3.90 -5.03
N CYS A 100 4.36 4.50 -4.22
CA CYS A 100 2.97 4.04 -4.09
C CYS A 100 2.19 4.17 -5.40
N MET A 101 2.41 5.23 -6.18
CA MET A 101 1.82 5.36 -7.52
C MET A 101 2.33 4.27 -8.47
N ALA A 102 3.62 3.93 -8.38
CA ALA A 102 4.23 2.87 -9.17
C ALA A 102 3.61 1.50 -8.84
N GLU A 103 3.45 1.18 -7.57
CA GLU A 103 2.79 -0.04 -7.08
C GLU A 103 1.33 -0.11 -7.54
N ALA A 104 0.57 0.98 -7.41
CA ALA A 104 -0.81 1.03 -7.89
C ALA A 104 -0.91 0.75 -9.40
N LEU A 105 0.02 1.26 -10.21
CA LEU A 105 0.08 0.96 -11.64
C LEU A 105 0.50 -0.48 -11.91
N TYR A 106 1.51 -0.98 -11.19
CA TYR A 106 1.95 -2.37 -11.30
C TYR A 106 0.78 -3.34 -11.09
N PHE A 107 0.03 -3.14 -10.01
CA PHE A 107 -1.12 -4.01 -9.70
C PHE A 107 -2.32 -3.81 -10.63
N ASN A 108 -2.50 -2.62 -11.22
CA ASN A 108 -3.47 -2.45 -12.31
C ASN A 108 -3.13 -3.32 -13.53
N GLY A 109 -1.86 -3.63 -13.78
CA GLY A 109 -1.42 -4.52 -14.86
C GLY A 109 -2.01 -5.94 -14.75
N PHE A 110 -2.34 -6.41 -13.54
CA PHE A 110 -2.94 -7.74 -13.32
C PHE A 110 -4.45 -7.79 -13.56
N ILE A 111 -5.11 -6.63 -13.57
CA ILE A 111 -6.56 -6.51 -13.72
C ILE A 111 -6.98 -5.69 -14.95
N GLY A 112 -6.03 -5.37 -15.83
CA GLY A 112 -6.28 -4.63 -17.07
C GLY A 112 -7.11 -5.45 -18.07
N TYR A 113 -7.86 -4.75 -18.93
CA TYR A 113 -8.81 -5.36 -19.86
C TYR A 113 -8.21 -5.66 -21.24
N SER A 114 -7.03 -5.10 -21.55
CA SER A 114 -6.36 -5.32 -22.84
C SER A 114 -4.84 -5.33 -22.74
N HIS A 115 -4.17 -6.02 -23.68
CA HIS A 115 -2.71 -6.04 -23.73
C HIS A 115 -2.06 -4.65 -23.85
N VAL A 116 -2.70 -3.72 -24.57
CA VAL A 116 -2.17 -2.36 -24.73
C VAL A 116 -2.22 -1.61 -23.41
N GLU A 117 -3.34 -1.71 -22.69
CA GLU A 117 -3.53 -1.09 -21.37
C GLU A 117 -2.58 -1.70 -20.32
N VAL A 118 -2.48 -3.03 -20.27
CA VAL A 118 -1.59 -3.73 -19.34
C VAL A 118 -0.13 -3.33 -19.55
N ARG A 119 0.32 -3.25 -20.82
CA ARG A 119 1.67 -2.78 -21.13
C ARG A 119 1.90 -1.34 -20.66
N ASP A 120 0.93 -0.46 -20.89
CA ASP A 120 1.02 0.94 -20.47
C ASP A 120 1.12 1.07 -18.94
N PHE A 121 0.36 0.27 -18.18
CA PHE A 121 0.47 0.22 -16.73
C PHE A 121 1.86 -0.18 -16.25
N PHE A 122 2.41 -1.28 -16.77
CA PHE A 122 3.74 -1.75 -16.36
C PHE A 122 4.85 -0.77 -16.77
N SER A 123 4.79 -0.19 -17.98
CA SER A 123 5.78 0.82 -18.40
C SER A 123 5.75 2.06 -17.52
N LYS A 124 4.56 2.59 -17.20
CA LYS A 124 4.43 3.76 -16.32
C LYS A 124 4.88 3.44 -14.90
N SER A 125 4.55 2.24 -14.39
CA SER A 125 5.02 1.79 -13.08
C SER A 125 6.54 1.80 -13.00
N TYR A 126 7.22 1.21 -13.99
CA TYR A 126 8.68 1.19 -14.07
C TYR A 126 9.30 2.60 -14.06
N ASP A 127 8.76 3.52 -14.86
CA ASP A 127 9.24 4.91 -14.91
C ASP A 127 9.10 5.63 -13.55
N LEU A 128 8.03 5.33 -12.79
CA LEU A 128 7.82 5.92 -11.48
C LEU A 128 8.76 5.31 -10.42
N PHE A 129 9.02 4.00 -10.45
CA PHE A 129 10.00 3.38 -9.56
C PHE A 129 11.41 3.96 -9.76
N ILE A 130 11.84 4.18 -11.02
CA ILE A 130 13.12 4.84 -11.30
C ILE A 130 13.15 6.22 -10.64
N LYS A 131 12.13 7.06 -10.87
CA LYS A 131 12.08 8.41 -10.30
C LYS A 131 12.06 8.40 -8.77
N SER A 132 11.37 7.44 -8.15
CA SER A 132 11.39 7.26 -6.70
C SER A 132 12.79 6.91 -6.20
N SER A 133 13.45 5.95 -6.85
CA SER A 133 14.81 5.51 -6.49
C SER A 133 15.83 6.64 -6.62
N GLU A 134 15.72 7.46 -7.66
CA GLU A 134 16.61 8.62 -7.86
C GLU A 134 16.49 9.67 -6.74
N ILE A 135 15.33 9.78 -6.08
CA ILE A 135 15.16 10.68 -4.94
C ILE A 135 15.84 10.10 -3.71
N TYR A 136 15.58 8.83 -3.37
CA TYR A 136 16.22 8.17 -2.23
C TYR A 136 17.75 8.22 -2.31
N SER A 137 18.34 7.92 -3.48
CA SER A 137 19.79 7.97 -3.63
C SER A 137 20.38 9.36 -3.38
N LYS A 138 19.66 10.43 -3.75
CA LYS A 138 20.12 11.81 -3.49
C LYS A 138 19.97 12.23 -2.03
N GLU A 139 19.00 11.66 -1.33
CA GLU A 139 18.80 11.89 0.11
C GLU A 139 19.92 11.18 0.90
N ASP A 140 20.24 9.93 0.55
CA ASP A 140 21.33 9.16 1.16
C ASP A 140 22.71 9.85 0.96
N ASP A 141 22.97 10.39 -0.24
CA ASP A 141 24.20 11.11 -0.56
C ASP A 141 24.36 12.44 0.23
N GLN A 142 23.28 12.99 0.82
CA GLN A 142 23.32 14.22 1.63
C GLN A 142 23.52 13.97 3.13
N GLU A 143 23.36 12.73 3.59
CA GLU A 143 23.54 12.35 5.01
C GLU A 143 24.94 11.80 5.34
N GLY A 144 25.82 11.65 4.34
CA GLY A 144 27.22 11.17 4.47
C GLY A 144 28.28 12.28 4.48
#